data_AF-A0A2G2WBU5-F1
#
_entry.id   AF-A0A2G2WBU5-F1
#
_cell.length_a   1.000
_cell.length_b   1.000
_cell.length_c   1.000
_cell.angle_alpha   90.00
_cell.angle_beta   90.00
_cell.angle_gamma   90.00
#
_symmetry.space_group_name_H-M   'P 1'
#
loop_
_entity.id
_entity.type
_entity.pdbx_description
1 polymer ?
#
loop_
_entity_poly.entity_id
_entity_poly.type
_entity_poly.pdbx_seq_one_letter_code
_entity_poly.pdbx_strand_id
1 'polypeptide(L)'
;MIPTLLMTTSVFIIAFIAAPPVDINGIREPISESLLYKNNIIFGAISTTSAARGLHFYPIWKATSVDEWLYNGGPYELIVLHFLLGVSCYMGREWELSFRLGMRPWIVIAYSAPVAAATAVFLIYSIDQGSFSVGMPLGISGIAAVFDGSLFSTMHGSLVTSSLIRKPQKMNLQMKVTDSIKRNKLTIS
;
A
#
# COMPACT_ATOMS: atom_id res chain seq x y z
N MET A 1 -3.67 13.38 -0.54
CA MET A 1 -4.26 12.03 -0.75
C MET A 1 -4.56 11.75 -2.23
N ILE A 2 -5.63 12.32 -2.81
CA ILE A 2 -6.09 11.94 -4.17
C ILE A 2 -4.99 12.09 -5.25
N PRO A 3 -4.40 13.27 -5.48
CA PRO A 3 -3.42 13.43 -6.56
C PRO A 3 -2.18 12.57 -6.36
N THR A 4 -1.73 12.39 -5.12
CA THR A 4 -0.54 11.60 -4.83
C THR A 4 -0.77 10.11 -5.02
N LEU A 5 -1.90 9.57 -4.55
CA LEU A 5 -2.24 8.16 -4.77
C LEU A 5 -2.50 7.87 -6.25
N LEU A 6 -3.16 8.77 -6.98
CA LEU A 6 -3.35 8.62 -8.42
C LEU A 6 -2.02 8.56 -9.17
N MET A 7 -1.06 9.44 -8.81
CA MET A 7 0.27 9.45 -9.38
C MET A 7 1.04 8.16 -9.05
N THR A 8 1.04 7.74 -7.78
CA THR A 8 1.65 6.48 -7.36
C THR A 8 1.09 5.30 -8.14
N THR A 9 -0.24 5.17 -8.24
CA THR A 9 -0.88 4.05 -8.92
C THR A 9 -0.61 4.06 -10.42
N SER A 10 -0.69 5.21 -11.08
CA SER A 10 -0.45 5.30 -12.53
C SER A 10 1.00 4.97 -12.88
N VAL A 11 1.97 5.53 -12.17
CA VAL A 11 3.39 5.26 -12.41
C VAL A 11 3.74 3.83 -12.03
N PHE A 12 3.19 3.28 -10.95
CA PHE A 12 3.39 1.89 -10.57
C PHE A 12 2.94 0.94 -11.69
N ILE A 13 1.72 1.12 -12.21
CA ILE A 13 1.19 0.27 -13.28
C ILE A 13 2.06 0.35 -14.54
N ILE A 14 2.43 1.56 -14.96
CA ILE A 14 3.24 1.76 -16.17
C ILE A 14 4.63 1.15 -15.99
N ALA A 15 5.29 1.41 -14.84
CA ALA A 15 6.63 0.91 -14.57
C ALA A 15 6.66 -0.62 -14.44
N PHE A 16 5.69 -1.21 -13.74
CA PHE A 16 5.60 -2.66 -13.59
C PHE A 16 5.41 -3.39 -14.93
N ILE A 17 4.69 -2.76 -15.88
CA ILE A 17 4.48 -3.33 -17.20
C ILE A 17 5.70 -3.11 -18.11
N ALA A 18 6.23 -1.88 -18.16
CA ALA A 18 7.08 -1.42 -19.26
C ALA A 18 8.40 -0.74 -18.86
N ALA A 19 8.77 -0.71 -17.57
CA ALA A 19 10.05 -0.09 -17.18
C ALA A 19 11.24 -0.84 -17.83
N PRO A 20 12.23 -0.10 -18.35
CA PRO A 20 13.47 -0.70 -18.83
C PRO A 20 14.33 -1.22 -17.67
N PRO A 21 15.42 -1.94 -17.97
CA PRO A 21 16.33 -2.46 -16.94
C PRO A 21 17.01 -1.33 -16.15
N VAL A 22 17.13 -1.50 -14.84
CA VAL A 22 17.60 -0.47 -13.88
C VAL A 22 18.94 -0.87 -13.24
N ASP A 23 19.90 0.06 -13.19
CA ASP A 23 21.20 -0.16 -12.51
C ASP A 23 21.11 0.09 -10.99
N ILE A 24 20.57 -0.88 -10.27
CA ILE A 24 20.31 -0.79 -8.82
C ILE A 24 21.60 -0.56 -8.01
N ASN A 25 22.68 -1.23 -8.38
CA ASN A 25 23.94 -1.19 -7.61
C ASN A 25 24.86 -0.04 -8.03
N GLY A 26 24.57 0.67 -9.12
CA GLY A 26 25.43 1.75 -9.63
C GLY A 26 26.73 1.23 -10.24
N ILE A 27 26.79 -0.04 -10.62
CA ILE A 27 27.96 -0.73 -11.21
C ILE A 27 27.79 -0.95 -12.71
N ARG A 28 26.74 -0.38 -13.32
CA ARG A 28 26.37 -0.52 -14.73
C ARG A 28 25.91 -1.92 -15.12
N GLU A 29 25.29 -2.63 -14.18
CA GLU A 29 24.70 -3.96 -14.39
C GLU A 29 23.18 -3.87 -14.20
N PRO A 30 22.42 -3.51 -15.26
CA PRO A 30 21.00 -3.23 -15.10
C PRO A 30 20.18 -4.52 -15.00
N ILE A 31 19.21 -4.52 -14.09
CA ILE A 31 18.34 -5.67 -13.78
C ILE A 31 16.96 -5.42 -14.41
N SER A 32 16.40 -6.43 -15.06
CA SER A 32 15.09 -6.37 -15.70
C SER A 32 14.01 -6.92 -14.78
N GLU A 33 13.05 -6.09 -14.37
CA GLU A 33 12.00 -6.50 -13.41
C GLU A 33 10.56 -6.24 -13.89
N SER A 34 10.38 -5.72 -15.11
CA SER A 34 9.04 -5.47 -15.68
C SER A 34 8.52 -6.63 -16.54
N LEU A 35 7.21 -6.65 -16.79
CA LEU A 35 6.53 -7.72 -17.53
C LEU A 35 6.97 -7.81 -19.00
N LEU A 36 7.10 -6.67 -19.70
CA LEU A 36 7.56 -6.66 -21.09
C LEU A 36 8.99 -7.17 -21.26
N TYR A 37 9.80 -7.10 -20.19
CA TYR A 37 11.15 -7.65 -20.13
C TYR A 37 11.17 -9.09 -19.58
N LYS A 38 10.11 -9.85 -19.85
CA LYS A 38 9.97 -11.30 -19.62
C LYS A 38 9.87 -11.73 -18.15
N ASN A 39 9.44 -10.83 -17.25
CA ASN A 39 9.04 -11.23 -15.90
C ASN A 39 7.57 -11.65 -15.86
N ASN A 40 7.24 -12.50 -14.88
CA ASN A 40 5.85 -12.85 -14.56
C ASN A 40 5.38 -12.04 -13.33
N ILE A 41 4.14 -12.25 -12.87
CA ILE A 41 3.59 -11.51 -11.72
C ILE A 41 4.37 -11.77 -10.41
N ILE A 42 5.02 -12.93 -10.27
CA ILE A 42 5.75 -13.31 -9.05
C ILE A 42 7.14 -12.66 -9.00
N PHE A 43 7.85 -12.67 -10.14
CA PHE A 43 9.20 -12.11 -10.26
C PHE A 43 9.20 -10.64 -10.68
N GLY A 44 8.08 -10.13 -11.19
CA GLY A 44 7.95 -8.73 -11.55
C GLY A 44 8.03 -7.83 -10.32
N ALA A 45 8.78 -6.75 -10.45
CA ALA A 45 8.94 -5.75 -9.41
C ALA A 45 9.27 -4.37 -10.00
N ILE A 46 9.19 -3.34 -9.18
CA ILE A 46 9.81 -2.05 -9.48
C ILE A 46 11.13 -1.98 -8.73
N SER A 47 12.21 -1.92 -9.51
CA SER A 47 13.58 -1.82 -9.03
C SER A 47 13.80 -0.55 -8.22
N THR A 48 14.61 -0.66 -7.17
CA THR A 48 14.98 0.47 -6.31
C THR A 48 15.84 1.49 -7.06
N THR A 49 15.92 2.71 -6.53
CA THR A 49 16.78 3.76 -7.08
C THR A 49 18.25 3.38 -6.94
N SER A 50 19.06 3.68 -7.96
CA SER A 50 20.48 3.31 -8.02
C SER A 50 21.28 3.75 -6.79
N ALA A 51 22.17 2.89 -6.29
CA ALA A 51 23.08 3.19 -5.20
C ALA A 51 24.01 4.38 -5.51
N ALA A 52 24.27 4.64 -6.80
CA ALA A 52 25.01 5.83 -7.25
C ALA A 52 24.31 7.16 -6.89
N ARG A 53 22.99 7.13 -6.61
CA ARG A 53 22.23 8.28 -6.11
C ARG A 53 22.17 8.34 -4.58
N GLY A 54 22.33 7.22 -3.87
CA GLY A 54 22.22 7.18 -2.42
C GLY A 54 20.87 7.71 -1.91
N LEU A 55 20.90 8.79 -1.12
CA LEU A 55 19.72 9.51 -0.61
C LEU A 55 19.42 10.83 -1.35
N HIS A 56 20.13 11.11 -2.45
CA HIS A 56 19.87 12.33 -3.20
C HIS A 56 18.48 12.32 -3.83
N PHE A 57 17.72 13.39 -3.62
CA PHE A 57 16.42 13.57 -4.22
C PHE A 57 16.52 13.59 -5.76
N TYR A 58 15.91 12.61 -6.43
CA TYR A 58 16.03 12.40 -7.88
C TYR A 58 14.68 12.51 -8.63
N PRO A 59 14.12 13.73 -8.71
CA PRO A 59 12.91 13.97 -9.51
C PRO A 59 13.21 13.95 -11.01
N ILE A 60 12.16 13.81 -11.83
CA ILE A 60 12.28 13.71 -13.30
C ILE A 60 13.12 14.86 -13.90
N TRP A 61 12.93 16.10 -13.42
CA TRP A 61 13.66 17.27 -13.92
C TRP A 61 15.12 17.35 -13.46
N LYS A 62 15.59 16.42 -12.63
CA LYS A 62 17.00 16.32 -12.25
C LYS A 62 17.80 15.47 -13.25
N ALA A 63 17.12 14.63 -14.02
CA ALA A 63 17.72 13.84 -15.08
C ALA A 63 17.89 14.67 -16.36
N THR A 64 18.85 14.30 -17.20
CA THR A 64 19.07 14.91 -18.52
C THR A 64 18.01 14.45 -19.52
N SER A 65 17.47 13.24 -19.32
CA SER A 65 16.39 12.68 -20.13
C SER A 65 15.52 11.71 -19.33
N VAL A 66 14.36 11.35 -19.88
CA VAL A 66 13.49 10.31 -19.30
C VAL A 66 14.20 8.95 -19.30
N ASP A 67 15.02 8.65 -20.30
CA ASP A 67 15.77 7.39 -20.37
C ASP A 67 16.80 7.29 -19.24
N GLU A 68 17.52 8.38 -18.94
CA GLU A 68 18.44 8.45 -17.80
C GLU A 68 17.67 8.29 -16.47
N TRP A 69 16.49 8.91 -16.38
CA TRP A 69 15.66 8.80 -15.18
C TRP A 69 15.19 7.36 -14.94
N LEU A 70 14.76 6.67 -15.99
CA LEU A 70 14.34 5.27 -15.94
C LEU A 70 15.52 4.34 -15.62
N TYR A 71 16.67 4.52 -16.27
CA TYR A 71 17.88 3.70 -16.04
C TYR A 71 18.36 3.73 -14.58
N ASN A 72 18.19 4.87 -13.90
CA ASN A 72 18.61 5.05 -12.52
C ASN A 72 17.54 4.69 -11.48
N GLY A 73 16.38 4.15 -11.89
CA GLY A 73 15.32 3.75 -10.96
C GLY A 73 14.57 4.92 -10.35
N GLY A 74 14.44 6.03 -11.09
CA GLY A 74 13.64 7.19 -10.68
C GLY A 74 12.16 6.91 -10.35
N PRO A 75 11.46 5.96 -11.03
CA PRO A 75 10.09 5.61 -10.67
C PRO A 75 9.92 5.17 -9.20
N TYR A 76 10.91 4.50 -8.62
CA TYR A 76 10.85 4.00 -7.24
C TYR A 76 10.69 5.13 -6.23
N GLU A 77 11.59 6.11 -6.28
CA GLU A 77 11.57 7.26 -5.36
C GLU A 77 10.28 8.06 -5.52
N LEU A 78 9.82 8.27 -6.76
CA LEU A 78 8.54 8.94 -7.03
C LEU A 78 7.37 8.20 -6.38
N ILE A 79 7.27 6.88 -6.59
CA ILE A 79 6.19 6.05 -6.07
C ILE A 79 6.20 6.05 -4.55
N VAL A 80 7.36 5.79 -3.92
CA VAL A 80 7.51 5.72 -2.45
C VAL A 80 7.12 7.03 -1.79
N LEU A 81 7.63 8.17 -2.26
CA LEU A 81 7.36 9.47 -1.63
C LEU A 81 5.87 9.87 -1.78
N HIS A 82 5.30 9.69 -2.97
CA HIS A 82 3.88 9.99 -3.20
C HIS A 82 2.95 9.02 -2.45
N PHE A 83 3.36 7.76 -2.32
CA PHE A 83 2.63 6.74 -1.56
C PHE A 83 2.59 7.10 -0.08
N LEU A 84 3.75 7.36 0.54
CA LEU A 84 3.87 7.72 1.96
C LEU A 84 3.05 8.98 2.30
N LEU A 85 3.12 10.00 1.44
CA LEU A 85 2.29 11.20 1.60
C LEU A 85 0.80 10.86 1.44
N GLY A 86 0.46 10.02 0.45
CA GLY A 86 -0.89 9.55 0.18
C GLY A 86 -1.53 8.84 1.37
N VAL A 87 -0.84 7.85 1.95
CA VAL A 87 -1.32 7.08 3.10
C VAL A 87 -1.33 7.90 4.39
N SER A 88 -0.38 8.83 4.57
CA SER A 88 -0.40 9.77 5.69
C SER A 88 -1.61 10.71 5.62
N CYS A 89 -1.95 11.23 4.44
CA CYS A 89 -3.18 11.98 4.25
C CYS A 89 -4.44 11.10 4.40
N TYR A 90 -4.39 9.83 4.00
CA TYR A 90 -5.50 8.90 4.19
C TYR A 90 -5.79 8.66 5.67
N MET A 91 -4.75 8.49 6.48
CA MET A 91 -4.85 8.45 7.94
C MET A 91 -5.57 9.70 8.49
N GLY A 92 -5.15 10.90 8.05
CA GLY A 92 -5.84 12.15 8.42
C GLY A 92 -7.31 12.20 7.98
N ARG A 93 -7.63 11.67 6.80
CA ARG A 93 -9.01 11.56 6.30
C ARG A 93 -9.88 10.64 7.15
N GLU A 94 -9.35 9.53 7.67
CA GLU A 94 -10.11 8.64 8.57
C GLU A 94 -10.52 9.36 9.86
N TRP A 95 -9.61 10.17 10.41
CA TRP A 95 -9.91 11.02 11.56
C TRP A 95 -10.95 12.09 11.21
N GLU A 96 -10.78 12.80 10.08
CA GLU A 96 -11.69 13.85 9.64
C GLU A 96 -13.13 13.32 9.45
N LEU A 97 -13.28 12.15 8.82
CA LEU A 97 -14.58 11.51 8.63
C LEU A 97 -15.19 11.10 9.97
N SER A 98 -14.39 10.53 10.88
CA SER A 98 -14.84 10.16 12.23
C SER A 98 -15.37 11.38 12.98
N PHE A 99 -14.65 12.50 12.90
CA PHE A 99 -15.06 13.76 13.52
C PHE A 99 -16.37 14.30 12.91
N ARG A 100 -16.46 14.35 11.58
CA ARG A 100 -17.67 14.83 10.86
C ARG A 100 -18.91 14.00 11.17
N LEU A 101 -18.75 12.70 11.44
CA LEU A 101 -19.84 11.79 11.82
C LEU A 101 -20.08 11.71 13.34
N GLY A 102 -19.31 12.42 14.17
CA GLY A 102 -19.40 12.32 15.63
C GLY A 102 -19.00 10.94 16.18
N MET A 103 -18.22 10.17 15.43
CA MET A 103 -17.73 8.84 15.80
C MET A 103 -16.49 8.94 16.69
N ARG A 104 -16.20 7.85 17.41
CA ARG A 104 -14.96 7.75 18.21
C ARG A 104 -13.73 7.66 17.28
N PRO A 105 -12.66 8.43 17.51
CA PRO A 105 -11.54 8.58 16.58
C PRO A 105 -10.44 7.51 16.74
N TRP A 106 -10.78 6.22 16.90
CA TRP A 106 -9.79 5.15 17.14
C TRP A 106 -9.33 4.45 15.86
N ILE A 107 -10.07 4.59 14.75
CA ILE A 107 -9.73 3.96 13.46
C ILE A 107 -8.37 4.45 12.97
N VAL A 108 -8.14 5.77 13.02
CA VAL A 108 -6.88 6.41 12.63
C VAL A 108 -5.68 5.88 13.43
N ILE A 109 -5.89 5.54 14.70
CA ILE A 109 -4.82 5.01 15.56
C ILE A 109 -4.47 3.57 15.15
N ALA A 110 -5.47 2.73 14.86
CA ALA A 110 -5.22 1.40 14.34
C ALA A 110 -4.52 1.45 12.97
N TYR A 111 -4.91 2.37 12.09
CA TYR A 111 -4.29 2.55 10.77
C TYR A 111 -2.86 3.13 10.84
N SER A 112 -2.48 3.76 11.95
CA SER A 112 -1.10 4.24 12.13
C SER A 112 -0.06 3.11 12.14
N ALA A 113 -0.42 1.89 12.55
CA ALA A 113 0.48 0.75 12.58
C ALA A 113 1.01 0.34 11.18
N PRO A 114 0.16 0.06 10.17
CA PRO A 114 0.65 -0.21 8.81
C PRO A 114 1.33 1.00 8.15
N VAL A 115 0.93 2.23 8.48
CA VAL A 115 1.63 3.44 7.98
C VAL A 115 3.05 3.53 8.55
N ALA A 116 3.23 3.24 9.84
CA ALA A 116 4.54 3.20 10.49
C ALA A 116 5.41 2.08 9.91
N ALA A 117 4.85 0.88 9.69
CA ALA A 117 5.57 -0.23 9.06
C ALA A 117 6.03 0.14 7.62
N ALA A 118 5.16 0.72 6.81
CA ALA A 118 5.52 1.19 5.47
C ALA A 118 6.60 2.28 5.51
N THR A 119 6.51 3.23 6.44
CA THR A 119 7.51 4.29 6.62
C THR A 119 8.85 3.71 7.06
N ALA A 120 8.85 2.71 7.94
CA ALA A 120 10.07 2.06 8.40
C ALA A 120 10.80 1.37 7.24
N VAL A 121 10.07 0.60 6.43
CA VAL A 121 10.63 -0.21 5.34
C VAL A 121 11.05 0.63 4.14
N PHE A 122 10.24 1.62 3.73
CA PHE A 122 10.50 2.37 2.51
C PHE A 122 11.32 3.65 2.71
N LEU A 123 11.46 4.15 3.94
CA LEU A 123 12.14 5.41 4.22
C LEU A 123 13.19 5.28 5.31
N ILE A 124 12.82 4.86 6.52
CA ILE A 124 13.76 4.85 7.66
C ILE A 124 14.93 3.90 7.41
N TYR A 125 14.65 2.69 6.93
CA TYR A 125 15.69 1.71 6.61
C TYR A 125 16.67 2.22 5.54
N SER A 126 16.15 2.86 4.48
CA SER A 126 16.99 3.47 3.44
C SER A 126 17.82 4.64 3.96
N ILE A 127 17.27 5.47 4.86
CA ILE A 127 18.00 6.57 5.50
C ILE A 127 19.14 6.03 6.37
N ASP A 128 18.87 5.01 7.19
CA ASP A 128 19.86 4.37 8.05
C ASP A 128 21.00 3.74 7.25
N GLN A 129 20.68 3.08 6.13
CA GLN A 129 21.66 2.48 5.22
C GLN A 129 22.33 3.49 4.28
N GLY A 130 21.88 4.75 4.24
CA GLY A 130 22.43 5.78 3.36
C GLY A 130 22.07 5.66 1.87
N SER A 131 21.11 4.80 1.50
CA SER A 131 20.71 4.61 0.10
C SER A 131 19.31 4.02 -0.07
N PHE A 132 18.55 4.53 -1.06
CA PHE A 132 17.29 3.92 -1.49
C PHE A 132 17.46 2.59 -2.23
N SER A 133 18.67 2.26 -2.70
CA SER A 133 18.95 0.99 -3.39
C SER A 133 18.72 -0.25 -2.50
N VAL A 134 18.89 -0.09 -1.19
CA VAL A 134 18.72 -1.14 -0.17
C VAL A 134 17.27 -1.20 0.34
N GLY A 135 16.41 -0.27 -0.09
CA GLY A 135 14.99 -0.30 0.25
C GLY A 135 14.29 -1.57 -0.25
N MET A 136 13.12 -1.88 0.31
CA MET A 136 12.33 -3.02 -0.17
C MET A 136 11.89 -2.78 -1.64
N PRO A 137 12.19 -3.71 -2.57
CA PRO A 137 11.66 -3.65 -3.94
C PRO A 137 10.14 -3.80 -3.95
N LEU A 138 9.47 -3.19 -4.92
CA LEU A 138 8.01 -3.25 -4.99
C LEU A 138 7.56 -4.48 -5.79
N GLY A 139 7.59 -5.66 -5.15
CA GLY A 139 7.21 -6.95 -5.73
C GLY A 139 6.73 -7.96 -4.68
N ILE A 140 6.26 -9.12 -5.13
CA ILE A 140 5.62 -10.14 -4.27
C ILE A 140 6.63 -10.94 -3.42
N SER A 141 7.91 -10.96 -3.79
CA SER A 141 8.94 -11.81 -3.20
C SER A 141 9.26 -11.53 -1.71
N GLY A 142 8.71 -10.48 -1.09
CA GLY A 142 9.04 -10.04 0.28
C GLY A 142 7.93 -10.12 1.33
N ILE A 143 6.90 -10.96 1.18
CA ILE A 143 5.76 -11.00 2.12
C ILE A 143 6.12 -11.70 3.44
N ALA A 144 5.85 -11.03 4.57
CA ALA A 144 5.80 -11.62 5.91
C ALA A 144 4.35 -11.85 6.38
N ALA A 145 4.10 -12.95 7.10
CA ALA A 145 2.77 -13.34 7.59
C ALA A 145 2.48 -12.81 9.00
N VAL A 146 1.22 -12.45 9.28
CA VAL A 146 0.73 -12.05 10.62
C VAL A 146 -0.15 -13.18 11.18
N PHE A 147 0.40 -13.99 12.08
CA PHE A 147 -0.27 -15.19 12.59
C PHE A 147 -1.40 -14.88 13.58
N ASP A 148 -1.15 -14.02 14.58
CA ASP A 148 -2.09 -13.79 15.69
C ASP A 148 -3.38 -13.07 15.27
N GLY A 149 -3.26 -12.05 14.40
CA GLY A 149 -4.44 -11.34 13.88
C GLY A 149 -5.37 -12.26 13.08
N SER A 150 -4.81 -13.20 12.33
CA SER A 150 -5.58 -14.18 11.54
C SER A 150 -6.35 -15.16 12.43
N LEU A 151 -5.74 -15.59 13.54
CA LEU A 151 -6.35 -16.48 14.51
C LEU A 151 -7.55 -15.82 15.18
N PHE A 152 -7.37 -14.62 15.73
CA PHE A 152 -8.46 -13.89 16.40
C PHE A 152 -9.57 -13.49 15.45
N SER A 153 -9.26 -13.11 14.21
CA SER A 153 -10.28 -12.86 13.18
C SER A 153 -11.13 -14.10 12.92
N THR A 154 -10.50 -15.28 12.82
CA THR A 154 -11.18 -16.56 12.62
C THR A 154 -12.00 -16.97 13.84
N MET A 155 -11.45 -16.81 15.05
CA MET A 155 -12.16 -17.09 16.30
C MET A 155 -13.38 -16.18 16.46
N HIS A 156 -13.24 -14.86 16.24
CA HIS A 156 -14.34 -13.93 16.34
C HIS A 156 -15.46 -14.26 15.34
N GLY A 157 -15.10 -14.49 14.08
CA GLY A 157 -16.05 -14.90 13.06
C GLY A 157 -16.81 -16.18 13.44
N SER A 158 -16.08 -17.22 13.85
CA SER A 158 -16.70 -18.51 14.20
C SER A 158 -17.58 -18.45 15.45
N LEU A 159 -17.18 -17.73 16.50
CA LEU A 159 -18.00 -17.52 17.71
C LEU A 159 -19.27 -16.72 17.42
N VAL A 160 -19.18 -15.64 16.62
CA VAL A 160 -20.35 -14.83 16.26
C VAL A 160 -21.31 -15.64 15.37
N THR A 161 -20.80 -16.35 14.36
CA THR A 161 -21.65 -17.13 13.46
C THR A 161 -22.32 -18.31 14.18
N SER A 162 -21.63 -18.98 15.10
CA SER A 162 -22.19 -20.12 15.85
C SER A 162 -23.25 -19.72 16.88
N SER A 163 -23.32 -18.46 17.28
CA SER A 163 -24.26 -17.95 18.29
C SER A 163 -25.44 -17.16 17.72
N LEU A 164 -25.64 -17.17 16.40
CA LEU A 164 -26.77 -16.48 15.76
C LEU A 164 -28.13 -17.03 16.22
N ILE A 165 -29.02 -16.14 16.69
CA ILE A 165 -30.38 -16.49 17.12
C ILE A 165 -31.21 -16.93 15.89
N ARG A 166 -31.80 -18.12 15.97
CA ARG A 166 -32.66 -18.70 14.93
C ARG A 166 -33.88 -17.81 14.67
N LYS A 167 -34.05 -17.38 13.41
CA LYS A 167 -35.25 -16.66 12.93
C LYS A 167 -36.21 -17.61 12.18
N PRO A 168 -37.54 -17.35 12.15
CA PRO A 168 -38.53 -18.26 11.57
C PRO A 168 -38.33 -18.54 10.07
N GLN A 169 -38.65 -19.77 9.62
CA GLN A 169 -38.32 -20.35 8.31
C GLN A 169 -38.76 -19.56 7.07
N LYS A 170 -39.78 -18.69 7.16
CA LYS A 170 -40.21 -17.79 6.06
C LYS A 170 -39.16 -16.71 5.71
N MET A 171 -38.03 -16.71 6.43
CA MET A 171 -36.91 -15.80 6.30
C MET A 171 -35.58 -16.54 6.05
N ASN A 172 -35.62 -17.70 5.39
CA ASN A 172 -34.40 -18.44 5.08
C ASN A 172 -33.70 -17.91 3.82
N LEU A 173 -32.73 -17.02 4.05
CA LEU A 173 -31.40 -17.07 3.45
C LEU A 173 -30.48 -16.70 4.62
N GLN A 174 -29.46 -17.50 4.97
CA GLN A 174 -28.52 -17.24 6.10
C GLN A 174 -27.78 -15.88 6.02
N MET A 175 -28.08 -15.08 4.99
CA MET A 175 -27.62 -13.72 4.75
C MET A 175 -28.77 -12.75 4.43
N LYS A 176 -29.97 -12.95 4.98
CA LYS A 176 -30.93 -11.84 5.14
C LYS A 176 -30.43 -11.01 6.32
N VAL A 177 -29.37 -10.24 6.09
CA VAL A 177 -29.11 -8.94 6.71
C VAL A 177 -29.96 -8.77 7.96
N THR A 178 -29.47 -9.30 9.08
CA THR A 178 -29.50 -8.60 10.36
C THR A 178 -29.65 -7.12 10.07
N ASP A 179 -30.87 -6.65 10.27
CA ASP A 179 -31.50 -5.62 9.46
C ASP A 179 -30.58 -4.40 9.31
N SER A 180 -29.96 -4.17 8.15
CA SER A 180 -29.14 -2.97 7.84
C SER A 180 -29.89 -1.65 8.08
N ILE A 181 -31.19 -1.74 8.37
CA ILE A 181 -32.27 -0.92 7.84
C ILE A 181 -33.50 -0.92 8.76
N LYS A 182 -33.75 -1.90 9.66
CA LYS A 182 -34.97 -1.85 10.51
C LYS A 182 -34.94 -0.78 11.60
N ARG A 183 -33.78 -0.20 11.90
CA ARG A 183 -33.67 0.86 12.91
C ARG A 183 -33.27 2.24 12.42
N ASN A 184 -33.07 2.47 11.12
CA ASN A 184 -33.10 3.85 10.62
C ASN A 184 -34.53 4.41 10.50
N LYS A 185 -35.57 3.57 10.70
CA LYS A 185 -36.99 3.89 10.44
C LYS A 185 -37.91 3.97 11.68
N LEU A 186 -37.37 3.85 12.90
CA LEU A 186 -38.16 3.89 14.14
C LEU A 186 -37.76 5.01 15.11
N THR A 187 -36.79 5.85 14.76
CA THR A 187 -36.31 6.98 15.58
C THR A 187 -35.85 8.16 14.70
N ILE A 188 -36.68 8.55 13.73
CA ILE A 188 -36.80 9.96 13.35
C ILE A 188 -38.20 10.34 13.82
N SER A 189 -38.31 10.66 15.11
CA SER A 189 -39.49 11.23 15.75
C SER A 189 -39.03 12.45 16.53
#